data_AF-A0A4R6K796-F1
#
_entry.id   AF-A0A4R6K796-F1
#
_cell.length_a   1.000
_cell.length_b   1.000
_cell.length_c   1.000
_cell.angle_alpha   90.00
_cell.angle_beta   90.00
_cell.angle_gamma   90.00
#
_symmetry.space_group_name_H-M   'P 1'
#
loop_
_entity.id
_entity.type
_entity.pdbx_description
1 polymer ?
#
loop_
_entity_poly.entity_id
_entity_poly.type
_entity_poly.pdbx_seq_one_letter_code
_entity_poly.pdbx_strand_id
1 'polypeptide(L)'
;MDAQIRVAGGTDGDLNAVHDWLNSEDEFRGRVGLAEGVIGESELGSLSEVLTVAFSAGGAGTVLASSLITWLRTRQTTAKITVESEGRSVTFDITTTHDVRPLVEQVLRSSDDD
;
A
#
# COMPACT_ATOMS: atom_id res chain seq x y z
N MET A 1 -7.24 6.84 -10.89
CA MET A 1 -7.26 5.49 -10.31
C MET A 1 -7.00 5.62 -8.84
N ASP A 2 -7.55 4.72 -8.05
CA ASP A 2 -7.27 4.61 -6.62
C ASP A 2 -6.68 3.23 -6.33
N ALA A 3 -5.73 3.19 -5.39
CA ALA A 3 -5.25 1.97 -4.80
C ALA A 3 -5.52 2.03 -3.31
N GLN A 4 -6.02 0.92 -2.77
CA GLN A 4 -6.18 0.71 -1.36
C GLN A 4 -4.94 0.01 -0.82
N ILE A 5 -4.34 0.56 0.21
CA ILE A 5 -3.20 0.02 0.92
C ILE A 5 -3.69 -0.39 2.30
N ARG A 6 -3.67 -1.67 2.62
CA ARG A 6 -4.02 -2.20 3.93
C ARG A 6 -2.75 -2.54 4.68
N VAL A 7 -2.69 -2.21 5.96
CA VAL A 7 -1.57 -2.56 6.84
C VAL A 7 -2.08 -3.53 7.89
N ALA A 8 -1.47 -4.71 7.97
CA ALA A 8 -1.86 -5.77 8.89
C ALA A 8 -0.67 -6.24 9.75
N GLY A 9 -0.93 -6.56 11.02
CA GLY A 9 0.08 -7.05 11.96
C GLY A 9 1.15 -6.01 12.37
N GLY A 10 0.89 -4.73 12.11
CA GLY A 10 1.69 -3.61 12.62
C GLY A 10 1.19 -3.09 13.97
N THR A 11 1.78 -2.00 14.45
CA THR A 11 1.25 -1.22 15.58
C THR A 11 0.24 -0.17 15.10
N ASP A 12 -0.59 0.37 15.99
CA ASP A 12 -1.61 1.39 15.70
C ASP A 12 -1.04 2.69 15.05
N GLY A 13 0.29 2.85 15.03
CA GLY A 13 0.98 3.96 14.36
C GLY A 13 1.56 3.62 12.99
N ASP A 14 1.52 2.36 12.55
CA ASP A 14 2.09 1.93 11.27
C ASP A 14 1.34 2.55 10.08
N LEU A 15 0.01 2.57 10.12
CA LEU A 15 -0.77 3.19 9.06
C LEU A 15 -0.50 4.69 8.96
N ASN A 16 -0.54 5.41 10.08
CA ASN A 16 -0.27 6.84 10.08
C ASN A 16 1.16 7.16 9.63
N ALA A 17 2.13 6.31 9.96
CA ALA A 17 3.50 6.44 9.49
C ALA A 17 3.64 6.18 7.98
N VAL A 18 2.87 5.24 7.41
CA VAL A 18 2.87 5.03 5.94
C VAL A 18 2.15 6.17 5.22
N HIS A 19 1.08 6.71 5.82
CA HIS A 19 0.35 7.89 5.33
C HIS A 19 1.27 9.12 5.26
N ASP A 20 2.01 9.40 6.33
CA ASP A 20 2.94 10.53 6.40
C ASP A 20 4.12 10.36 5.42
N TRP A 21 4.64 9.13 5.32
CA TRP A 21 5.67 8.78 4.35
C TRP A 21 5.22 9.02 2.91
N LEU A 22 4.04 8.52 2.53
CA LEU A 22 3.51 8.72 1.18
C LEU A 22 3.16 10.19 0.93
N ASN A 23 2.69 10.95 1.93
CA ASN A 23 2.47 12.39 1.77
C ASN A 23 3.75 13.20 1.60
N SER A 24 4.90 12.70 2.08
CA SER A 24 6.19 13.32 1.83
C SER A 24 6.64 13.19 0.37
N GLU A 25 6.22 12.13 -0.32
CA GLU A 25 6.52 11.90 -1.74
C GLU A 25 5.75 12.90 -2.63
N ASP A 26 6.45 13.66 -3.48
CA ASP A 26 5.82 14.68 -4.33
C ASP A 26 4.74 14.12 -5.27
N GLU A 27 4.83 12.83 -5.64
CA GLU A 27 3.85 12.17 -6.50
C GLU A 27 2.52 11.85 -5.79
N PHE A 28 2.54 11.68 -4.47
CA PHE A 28 1.34 11.34 -3.68
C PHE A 28 0.93 12.43 -2.70
N ARG A 29 1.72 13.49 -2.55
CA ARG A 29 1.42 14.63 -1.69
C ARG A 29 0.00 15.16 -1.93
N GLY A 30 -0.83 15.12 -0.88
CA GLY A 30 -2.22 15.59 -0.91
C GLY A 30 -3.20 14.66 -1.65
N ARG A 31 -2.76 13.46 -2.05
CA ARG A 31 -3.58 12.44 -2.73
C ARG A 31 -3.79 11.18 -1.90
N VAL A 32 -3.29 11.18 -0.66
CA VAL A 32 -3.31 10.05 0.27
C VAL A 32 -4.35 10.31 1.34
N GLY A 33 -5.45 9.55 1.31
CA GLY A 33 -6.56 9.65 2.26
C GLY A 33 -6.62 8.44 3.19
N LEU A 34 -6.88 8.69 4.48
CA LEU A 34 -7.17 7.64 5.45
C LEU A 34 -8.58 7.12 5.22
N ALA A 35 -8.74 5.80 5.13
CA ALA A 35 -10.03 5.15 5.00
C ALA A 35 -10.23 4.21 6.20
N GLU A 36 -11.40 4.26 6.84
CA GLU A 36 -11.72 3.32 7.89
C GLU A 36 -11.83 1.92 7.28
N GLY A 37 -10.85 1.07 7.59
CA GLY A 37 -10.79 -0.30 7.10
C GLY A 37 -11.90 -1.15 7.68
N VAL A 38 -12.62 -1.87 6.83
CA VAL A 38 -13.53 -2.93 7.30
C VAL A 38 -12.70 -4.01 7.98
N ILE A 39 -13.06 -4.33 9.22
CA ILE A 39 -12.45 -5.39 10.04
C ILE A 39 -12.51 -6.69 9.25
N GLY A 40 -11.36 -7.17 8.75
CA GLY A 40 -11.28 -8.43 8.03
C GLY A 40 -11.44 -9.60 9.00
N GLU A 41 -12.48 -10.39 8.82
CA GLU A 41 -12.89 -11.51 9.70
C GLU A 41 -11.91 -12.71 9.74
N SER A 42 -10.71 -12.58 9.19
CA SER A 42 -9.86 -13.75 8.85
C SER A 42 -8.40 -13.55 9.19
N GLU A 43 -8.09 -13.20 10.44
CA GLU A 43 -6.85 -13.51 11.16
C GLU A 43 -6.97 -12.83 12.54
N LEU A 44 -7.65 -13.49 13.50
CA LEU A 44 -7.58 -13.18 14.94
C LEU A 44 -7.62 -11.68 15.30
N GLY A 45 -8.75 -11.00 15.05
CA GLY A 45 -9.14 -9.78 15.79
C GLY A 45 -8.17 -8.60 15.79
N SER A 46 -7.31 -8.44 14.78
CA SER A 46 -6.50 -7.23 14.64
C SER A 46 -7.21 -6.21 13.75
N LEU A 47 -7.34 -4.98 14.25
CA LEU A 47 -7.85 -3.84 13.48
C LEU A 47 -6.97 -3.69 12.23
N SER A 48 -7.57 -3.94 11.06
CA SER A 48 -6.89 -3.76 9.79
C SER A 48 -7.18 -2.34 9.33
N GLU A 49 -6.18 -1.48 9.40
CA GLU A 49 -6.31 -0.11 8.95
C GLU A 49 -6.07 0.00 7.42
N VAL A 50 -6.83 0.87 6.75
CA VAL A 50 -6.80 1.02 5.29
C VAL A 50 -6.47 2.45 4.90
N LEU A 51 -5.71 2.59 3.82
CA LEU A 51 -5.32 3.85 3.24
C LEU A 51 -5.71 3.86 1.78
N THR A 52 -6.34 4.93 1.29
CA THR A 52 -6.65 5.09 -0.14
C THR A 52 -5.69 6.11 -0.75
N VAL A 53 -5.01 5.71 -1.82
CA VAL A 53 -4.07 6.57 -2.56
C VAL A 53 -4.62 6.81 -3.95
N ALA A 54 -4.89 8.06 -4.28
CA ALA A 54 -5.26 8.46 -5.63
C ALA A 54 -4.02 8.72 -6.48
N PHE A 55 -3.95 8.15 -7.68
CA PHE A 55 -2.85 8.39 -8.62
C PHE A 55 -3.35 8.46 -10.07
N SER A 56 -2.57 9.15 -10.89
CA SER A 56 -2.78 9.25 -12.33
C SER A 56 -2.22 7.99 -13.02
N ALA A 57 -2.98 7.42 -13.95
CA ALA A 57 -2.51 6.32 -14.78
C ALA A 57 -1.28 6.78 -15.59
N GLY A 58 -0.09 6.28 -15.25
CA GLY A 58 1.16 6.69 -15.92
C GLY A 58 2.39 6.71 -15.02
N GLY A 59 2.87 5.54 -14.59
CA GLY A 59 4.16 5.38 -13.89
C GLY A 59 4.11 5.48 -12.37
N ALA A 60 3.04 6.02 -11.79
CA ALA A 60 2.88 6.17 -10.34
C ALA A 60 2.91 4.83 -9.57
N GLY A 61 2.58 3.71 -10.23
CA GLY A 61 2.60 2.40 -9.57
C GLY A 61 4.01 1.88 -9.23
N THR A 62 5.00 2.15 -10.07
CA THR A 62 6.41 1.83 -9.79
C THR A 62 6.93 2.63 -8.60
N VAL A 63 6.54 3.90 -8.54
CA VAL A 63 6.91 4.81 -7.46
C VAL A 63 6.26 4.33 -6.17
N LEU A 64 4.96 4.03 -6.18
CA LEU A 64 4.25 3.52 -5.01
C LEU A 64 4.90 2.26 -4.45
N ALA A 65 5.20 1.29 -5.32
CA ALA A 65 5.89 0.07 -4.94
C ALA A 65 7.27 0.37 -4.31
N SER A 66 8.04 1.26 -4.94
CA SER A 66 9.37 1.64 -4.46
C SER A 66 9.31 2.38 -3.11
N SER A 67 8.37 3.31 -2.94
CA SER A 67 8.17 4.07 -1.70
C SER A 67 7.75 3.16 -0.55
N LEU A 68 6.83 2.21 -0.77
CA LEU A 68 6.39 1.23 0.24
C LEU A 68 7.53 0.28 0.65
N ILE A 69 8.30 -0.23 -0.32
CA ILE A 69 9.48 -1.08 -0.05
C ILE A 69 10.52 -0.30 0.75
N THR A 70 10.73 0.97 0.40
CA THR A 70 11.68 1.84 1.09
C THR A 70 11.23 2.12 2.51
N TRP A 71 9.94 2.41 2.72
CA TRP A 71 9.36 2.59 4.04
C TRP A 71 9.52 1.34 4.93
N LEU A 72 9.20 0.15 4.40
CA LEU A 72 9.39 -1.12 5.13
C LEU A 72 10.84 -1.28 5.60
N ARG A 73 11.80 -0.96 4.73
CA ARG A 73 13.24 -1.02 5.05
C ARG A 73 13.68 0.03 6.07
N THR A 74 13.20 1.26 5.92
CA THR A 74 13.53 2.39 6.80
C THR A 74 12.98 2.17 8.20
N ARG A 75 11.73 1.71 8.31
CA ARG A 75 11.04 1.51 9.58
C ARG A 75 11.33 0.15 10.23
N GLN A 76 11.93 -0.79 9.48
CA GLN A 76 12.22 -2.16 9.91
C GLN A 76 11.01 -2.86 10.56
N THR A 77 9.81 -2.58 10.05
CA THR A 77 8.57 -3.18 10.56
C THR A 77 8.32 -4.53 9.92
N THR A 78 7.70 -5.46 10.66
CA THR A 78 7.20 -6.73 10.15
C THR A 78 5.75 -6.64 9.69
N ALA A 79 5.20 -5.43 9.57
CA ALA A 79 3.85 -5.20 9.07
C ALA A 79 3.69 -5.74 7.64
N LYS A 80 2.56 -6.41 7.39
CA LYS A 80 2.14 -6.85 6.07
C LYS A 80 1.42 -5.69 5.38
N ILE A 81 1.85 -5.36 4.18
CA ILE A 81 1.25 -4.36 3.31
C ILE A 81 0.50 -5.08 2.20
N THR A 82 -0.79 -4.82 2.09
CA THR A 82 -1.64 -5.31 0.99
C THR A 82 -2.01 -4.15 0.11
N VAL A 83 -1.58 -4.17 -1.16
CA VAL A 83 -2.00 -3.19 -2.16
C VAL A 83 -3.10 -3.80 -3.01
N GLU A 84 -4.25 -3.17 -3.05
CA GLU A 84 -5.43 -3.56 -3.82
C GLU A 84 -5.81 -2.47 -4.81
N SER A 85 -6.06 -2.84 -6.06
CA SER A 85 -6.50 -1.95 -7.13
C SER A 85 -7.42 -2.73 -8.06
N GLU A 86 -8.60 -2.18 -8.35
CA GLU A 86 -9.57 -2.73 -9.32
C GLU A 86 -9.84 -4.25 -9.15
N GLY A 87 -9.96 -4.72 -7.90
CA GLY A 87 -10.26 -6.12 -7.59
C GLY A 87 -9.07 -7.07 -7.62
N ARG A 88 -7.85 -6.56 -7.83
CA ARG A 88 -6.60 -7.33 -7.68
C ARG A 88 -5.86 -6.86 -6.46
N SER A 89 -5.32 -7.79 -5.69
CA SER A 89 -4.52 -7.47 -4.51
C SER A 89 -3.20 -8.23 -4.49
N VAL A 90 -2.18 -7.58 -3.94
CA VAL A 90 -0.87 -8.18 -3.67
C VAL A 90 -0.47 -7.85 -2.24
N THR A 91 -0.11 -8.88 -1.49
CA THR A 91 0.36 -8.73 -0.11
C THR A 91 1.85 -9.01 -0.04
N PHE A 92 2.57 -8.15 0.66
CA PHE A 92 4.00 -8.28 0.89
C PHE A 92 4.42 -7.65 2.20
N ASP A 93 5.61 -7.97 2.65
CA ASP A 93 6.20 -7.56 3.91
C ASP A 93 7.70 -7.34 3.71
N ILE A 94 8.40 -6.89 4.76
CA ILE A 94 9.84 -6.60 4.69
C ILE A 94 10.66 -7.76 4.12
N THR A 95 10.28 -9.00 4.42
CA THR A 95 10.98 -10.20 3.95
C THR A 95 10.74 -10.46 2.47
N THR A 96 9.52 -10.21 1.96
CA THR A 96 9.12 -10.48 0.56
C THR A 96 9.27 -9.29 -0.40
N THR A 97 9.78 -8.15 0.09
CA THR A 97 9.95 -6.91 -0.72
C THR A 97 10.81 -7.04 -1.98
N HIS A 98 11.64 -8.08 -2.09
CA HIS A 98 12.60 -8.25 -3.18
C HIS A 98 11.95 -8.65 -4.51
N ASP A 99 10.88 -9.43 -4.48
CA ASP A 99 10.18 -9.92 -5.69
C ASP A 99 8.85 -9.22 -5.96
N VAL A 100 8.34 -8.41 -5.02
CA VAL A 100 6.97 -7.89 -5.11
C VAL A 100 6.81 -6.68 -6.04
N ARG A 101 7.89 -5.95 -6.33
CA ARG A 101 7.84 -4.75 -7.18
C ARG A 101 7.11 -4.98 -8.52
N PRO A 102 7.46 -5.99 -9.34
CA PRO A 102 6.73 -6.25 -10.59
C PRO A 102 5.27 -6.68 -10.38
N LEU A 103 4.94 -7.29 -9.24
CA LEU A 103 3.56 -7.70 -8.92
C LEU A 103 2.69 -6.48 -8.59
N VAL A 104 3.20 -5.54 -7.79
CA VAL A 104 2.52 -4.28 -7.49
C VAL A 104 2.30 -3.48 -8.77
N GLU A 105 3.31 -3.38 -9.63
CA GLU A 105 3.15 -2.75 -10.94
C GLU A 105 2.09 -3.42 -11.80
N GLN A 106 2.00 -4.75 -11.79
CA GLN A 106 1.00 -5.50 -12.55
C GLN A 106 -0.42 -5.26 -12.02
N VAL A 107 -0.59 -5.22 -10.69
CA VAL A 107 -1.87 -4.88 -10.03
C VAL A 107 -2.33 -3.48 -10.44
N LEU A 108 -1.40 -2.53 -10.59
CA LEU A 108 -1.70 -1.12 -10.90
C LEU A 108 -1.75 -0.79 -12.40
N ARG A 109 -1.17 -1.62 -13.28
CA ARG A 109 -1.09 -1.36 -14.74
C ARG A 109 -2.34 -1.81 -15.51
N SER A 110 -3.12 -2.73 -14.97
CA SER A 110 -4.04 -3.56 -15.77
C SER A 110 -5.31 -2.87 -16.28
N SER A 111 -5.33 -1.54 -16.30
CA SER A 111 -6.44 -0.70 -16.73
C SER A 111 -6.33 -0.22 -18.18
N ASP A 112 -5.45 -0.81 -19.00
CA ASP A 112 -5.27 -0.45 -20.43
C ASP A 112 -6.06 -1.36 -21.38
N ASP A 113 -6.87 -2.29 -20.87
CA ASP A 113 -7.68 -3.22 -21.68
C ASP A 113 -9.19 -3.03 -21.37
N ASP A 114 -9.78 -1.95 -21.90
CA ASP A 114 -11.22 -1.87 -22.22
C ASP A 114 -11.44 -1.01 -23.48
#